data_AF-A0A6N7C242-F1
#
_entry.id   AF-A0A6N7C242-F1
#
_cell.length_a   1.000
_cell.length_b   1.000
_cell.length_c   1.000
_cell.angle_alpha   90.00
_cell.angle_beta   90.00
_cell.angle_gamma   90.00
#
_symmetry.space_group_name_H-M   'P 1'
#
loop_
_entity.id
_entity.type
_entity.pdbx_description
1 polymer ?
#
loop_
_entity_poly.entity_id
_entity_poly.type
_entity_poly.pdbx_seq_one_letter_code
_entity_poly.pdbx_strand_id
1 'polypeptide(L)'
;MRPTIDEQLNGAARLLRLAEGDPETSPGVAELARNARRLIERVEASWARALPFLQTDNRRLAELLGIAEPDPHDSNDVAAAAASNEALRAHLTSRIHELPAGPEREAIGAYLRARLVVDPT
;
A
#
# COMPACT_ATOMS: atom_id res chain seq x y z
N MET A 1 21.47 11.27 2.85
CA MET A 1 20.06 11.07 2.41
C MET A 1 19.86 9.58 2.22
N ARG A 2 18.80 8.97 2.79
CA ARG A 2 18.49 7.53 2.57
C ARG A 2 17.54 7.41 1.36
N PRO A 3 17.78 6.48 0.43
CA PRO A 3 16.91 6.30 -0.74
C PRO A 3 15.54 5.76 -0.34
N THR A 4 14.50 6.25 -1.00
CA THR A 4 13.11 5.79 -0.89
C THR A 4 12.94 4.35 -1.39
N ILE A 5 11.84 3.70 -1.04
CA ILE A 5 11.54 2.34 -1.51
C ILE A 5 11.40 2.32 -3.05
N ASP A 6 10.77 3.34 -3.65
CA ASP A 6 10.66 3.45 -5.11
C ASP A 6 12.03 3.56 -5.79
N GLU A 7 12.94 4.36 -5.23
CA GLU A 7 14.32 4.48 -5.71
C GLU A 7 15.09 3.16 -5.57
N GLN A 8 14.87 2.42 -4.47
CA GLN A 8 15.49 1.11 -4.24
C GLN A 8 14.97 0.05 -5.21
N LEU A 9 13.65 -0.02 -5.43
CA LEU A 9 13.03 -0.96 -6.37
C LEU A 9 13.47 -0.67 -7.81
N ASN A 10 13.46 0.61 -8.22
CA ASN A 10 13.96 1.02 -9.54
C ASN A 10 15.46 0.72 -9.71
N GLY A 11 16.26 0.98 -8.67
CA GLY A 11 17.68 0.66 -8.65
C GLY A 11 17.94 -0.85 -8.83
N ALA A 12 17.21 -1.69 -8.09
CA ALA A 12 17.32 -3.13 -8.17
C ALA A 12 16.88 -3.68 -9.55
N ALA A 13 15.76 -3.20 -10.09
CA ALA A 13 15.29 -3.58 -11.42
C ALA A 13 16.30 -3.23 -12.52
N ARG A 14 16.97 -2.07 -12.41
CA ARG A 14 18.07 -1.67 -13.29
C ARG A 14 19.27 -2.61 -13.21
N LEU A 15 19.72 -2.97 -12.00
CA LEU A 15 20.87 -3.86 -11.82
C LEU A 15 20.60 -5.25 -12.40
N LEU A 16 19.40 -5.79 -12.21
CA LEU A 16 19.00 -7.07 -12.77
C LEU A 16 18.95 -7.03 -14.31
N ARG A 17 18.49 -5.91 -14.89
CA ARG A 17 18.51 -5.71 -16.34
C ARG A 17 19.93 -5.68 -16.92
N LEU A 18 20.90 -5.13 -16.18
CA LEU A 18 22.30 -5.15 -16.57
C LEU A 18 22.85 -6.59 -16.57
N ALA A 19 22.55 -7.36 -15.52
CA ALA A 19 22.94 -8.77 -15.44
C ALA A 19 22.28 -9.63 -16.55
N GLU A 20 21.05 -9.33 -16.96
CA GLU A 20 20.38 -10.00 -18.09
C GLU A 20 21.08 -9.75 -19.44
N GLY A 21 21.68 -8.57 -19.62
CA GLY A 21 22.30 -8.15 -20.88
C GLY A 21 23.82 -8.40 -20.96
N ASP A 22 24.42 -8.88 -19.87
CA ASP A 22 25.85 -9.13 -19.78
C ASP A 22 26.21 -10.43 -20.53
N PRO A 23 27.06 -10.38 -21.58
CA PRO A 23 27.45 -11.56 -22.36
C PRO A 23 28.24 -12.60 -21.56
N GLU A 24 28.84 -12.23 -20.42
CA GLU A 24 29.56 -13.16 -19.53
C GLU A 24 28.61 -13.90 -18.58
N THR A 25 27.34 -13.48 -18.48
CA THR A 25 26.36 -14.12 -17.61
C THR A 25 25.87 -15.43 -18.21
N SER A 26 25.95 -16.51 -17.42
CA SER A 26 25.44 -17.81 -17.87
C SER A 26 23.92 -17.78 -18.10
N PRO A 27 23.38 -18.57 -19.04
CA PRO A 27 21.95 -18.55 -19.36
C PRO A 27 21.02 -18.76 -18.16
N GLY A 28 21.41 -19.66 -17.24
CA GLY A 28 20.63 -19.92 -16.02
C GLY A 28 20.60 -18.73 -15.06
N VAL A 29 21.71 -18.00 -14.94
CA VAL A 29 21.77 -16.78 -14.12
C VAL A 29 20.98 -15.65 -14.78
N ALA A 30 21.06 -15.51 -16.11
CA ALA A 30 20.26 -14.53 -16.85
C ALA A 30 18.75 -14.78 -16.70
N GLU A 31 18.33 -16.05 -16.67
CA GLU A 31 16.93 -16.42 -16.41
C GLU A 31 16.50 -16.07 -14.97
N LEU A 32 17.35 -16.36 -13.97
CA LEU A 32 17.09 -15.96 -12.58
C LEU A 32 16.99 -14.44 -12.43
N ALA A 33 17.88 -13.67 -13.06
CA ALA A 33 17.85 -12.21 -13.05
C ALA A 33 16.54 -11.68 -13.66
N ARG A 34 16.09 -12.25 -14.78
CA ARG A 34 14.82 -11.91 -15.41
C ARG A 34 13.61 -12.21 -14.53
N ASN A 35 13.60 -13.36 -13.88
CA ASN A 35 12.52 -13.74 -12.97
C ASN A 35 12.50 -12.83 -11.74
N ALA A 36 13.66 -12.55 -11.14
CA ALA A 36 13.78 -11.60 -10.05
C ALA A 36 13.28 -10.20 -10.45
N ARG A 37 13.64 -9.71 -11.65
CA ARG A 37 13.18 -8.41 -12.14
C ARG A 37 11.67 -8.36 -12.28
N ARG A 38 11.06 -9.39 -12.87
CA ARG A 38 9.59 -9.49 -12.96
C ARG A 38 8.90 -9.46 -11.60
N LEU A 39 9.51 -10.06 -10.57
CA LEU A 39 9.00 -10.00 -9.21
C LEU A 39 9.12 -8.60 -8.62
N ILE A 40 10.26 -7.93 -8.81
CA ILE A 40 10.46 -6.53 -8.37
C ILE A 40 9.48 -5.59 -9.06
N GLU A 41 9.28 -5.71 -10.38
CA GLU A 41 8.31 -4.89 -11.13
C GLU A 41 6.87 -5.12 -10.64
N ARG A 42 6.52 -6.35 -10.24
CA ARG A 42 5.22 -6.63 -9.60
C ARG A 42 5.09 -6.00 -8.23
N VAL A 43 6.15 -6.05 -7.41
CA VAL A 43 6.19 -5.40 -6.09
C VAL A 43 6.08 -3.89 -6.25
N GLU A 44 6.81 -3.29 -7.18
CA GLU A 44 6.71 -1.86 -7.51
C GLU A 44 5.29 -1.48 -7.95
N ALA A 45 4.68 -2.25 -8.86
CA ALA A 45 3.31 -1.98 -9.28
C ALA A 45 2.27 -2.15 -8.16
N SER A 46 2.50 -3.07 -7.22
CA SER A 46 1.66 -3.21 -6.03
C SER A 46 1.86 -2.03 -5.07
N TRP A 47 3.11 -1.67 -4.83
CA TRP A 47 3.54 -0.57 -3.97
C TRP A 47 3.03 0.79 -4.46
N ALA A 48 3.14 1.06 -5.75
CA ALA A 48 2.61 2.27 -6.39
C ALA A 48 1.09 2.41 -6.25
N ARG A 49 0.36 1.29 -6.09
CA ARG A 49 -1.09 1.29 -5.82
C ARG A 49 -1.42 1.37 -4.33
N ALA A 50 -0.51 0.94 -3.46
CA ALA A 50 -0.72 0.91 -2.02
C ALA A 50 -0.85 2.32 -1.42
N LEU A 51 0.02 3.26 -1.80
CA LEU A 51 -0.03 4.61 -1.22
C LEU A 51 -1.34 5.36 -1.54
N PRO A 52 -1.79 5.47 -2.82
CA PRO A 52 -3.07 6.13 -3.13
C PRO A 52 -4.27 5.44 -2.48
N PHE A 53 -4.23 4.10 -2.38
CA PHE A 53 -5.25 3.34 -1.67
C PHE A 53 -5.28 3.71 -0.19
N LEU A 54 -4.14 3.64 0.52
CA LEU A 54 -4.05 3.94 1.95
C LEU A 54 -4.47 5.38 2.26
N GLN A 55 -4.05 6.36 1.46
CA GLN A 55 -4.47 7.75 1.62
C GLN A 55 -6.00 7.91 1.47
N THR A 56 -6.59 7.27 0.47
CA THR A 56 -8.05 7.31 0.26
C THR A 56 -8.80 6.60 1.38
N ASP A 57 -8.30 5.46 1.84
CA ASP A 57 -8.89 4.65 2.91
C ASP A 57 -8.82 5.39 4.26
N ASN A 58 -7.68 6.00 4.57
CA ASN A 58 -7.48 6.79 5.80
C ASN A 58 -8.44 7.98 5.85
N ARG A 59 -8.57 8.73 4.75
CA ARG A 59 -9.52 9.85 4.67
C ARG A 59 -10.95 9.41 4.95
N ARG A 60 -11.40 8.34 4.28
CA ARG A 60 -12.76 7.82 4.46
C ARG A 60 -13.00 7.26 5.86
N LEU A 61 -12.00 6.61 6.47
CA LEU A 61 -12.08 6.16 7.87
C LEU A 61 -12.17 7.34 8.83
N ALA A 62 -11.35 8.38 8.64
CA ALA A 62 -11.37 9.57 9.47
C ALA A 62 -12.74 10.27 9.37
N GLU A 63 -13.29 10.42 8.15
CA GLU A 63 -14.64 10.94 7.90
C GLU A 63 -15.72 10.12 8.64
N LEU A 64 -15.67 8.78 8.56
CA LEU A 64 -16.61 7.88 9.23
C LEU A 64 -16.53 7.95 10.76
N LEU A 65 -15.35 8.22 11.29
CA LEU A 65 -15.10 8.29 12.73
C LEU A 65 -15.26 9.71 13.29
N GLY A 66 -15.45 10.73 12.44
CA GLY A 66 -15.48 12.13 12.85
C GLY A 66 -14.15 12.62 13.42
N ILE A 67 -13.04 12.01 13.02
CA ILE A 67 -11.68 12.34 13.48
C ILE A 67 -11.09 13.36 12.50
N ALA A 68 -10.46 14.42 13.02
CA ALA A 68 -9.69 15.34 12.19
C ALA A 68 -8.52 14.59 11.54
N GLU A 69 -8.47 14.57 10.22
CA GLU A 69 -7.39 13.92 9.48
C GLU A 69 -6.07 14.67 9.74
N PRO A 70 -4.97 13.96 10.08
CA PRO A 70 -3.64 14.56 9.92
C PRO A 70 -3.42 14.83 8.42
N ASP A 71 -2.86 16.00 8.09
CA ASP A 71 -2.83 16.54 6.71
C ASP A 71 -2.42 15.48 5.66
N PRO A 72 -3.32 15.12 4.71
CA PRO A 72 -3.08 14.04 3.75
C PRO A 72 -1.90 14.29 2.82
N HIS A 73 -1.39 15.52 2.78
CA HIS A 73 -0.26 15.93 1.96
C HIS A 73 1.11 15.75 2.62
N ASP A 74 1.19 15.47 3.93
CA ASP A 74 2.47 15.46 4.65
C ASP A 74 3.21 14.12 4.59
N SER A 75 2.60 13.06 4.06
CA SER A 75 3.19 11.73 4.02
C SER A 75 3.14 11.09 2.64
N ASN A 76 4.20 11.29 1.85
CA ASN A 76 4.54 10.40 0.72
C ASN A 76 5.14 9.06 1.19
N ASP A 77 5.00 8.73 2.48
CA ASP A 77 5.53 7.53 3.09
C ASP A 77 4.41 6.50 3.29
N VAL A 78 4.55 5.36 2.61
CA VAL A 78 3.64 4.22 2.71
C VAL A 78 3.62 3.63 4.12
N ALA A 79 4.75 3.62 4.82
CA ALA A 79 4.83 3.07 6.18
C ALA A 79 4.01 3.92 7.16
N ALA A 80 4.10 5.26 7.05
CA ALA A 80 3.30 6.17 7.84
C ALA A 80 1.81 6.09 7.47
N ALA A 81 1.48 5.99 6.17
CA ALA A 81 0.10 5.81 5.72
C ALA A 81 -0.51 4.49 6.22
N ALA A 82 0.28 3.39 6.23
CA ALA A 82 -0.14 2.10 6.76
C ALA A 82 -0.34 2.12 8.28
N ALA A 83 0.56 2.77 9.03
CA ALA A 83 0.41 2.92 10.48
C ALA A 83 -0.84 3.73 10.85
N SER A 84 -1.13 4.79 10.10
CA SER A 84 -2.38 5.55 10.26
C SER A 84 -3.60 4.70 9.95
N ASN A 85 -3.55 3.89 8.89
CA ASN A 85 -4.64 2.97 8.54
C ASN A 85 -4.92 1.96 9.65
N GLU A 86 -3.87 1.37 10.21
CA GLU A 86 -3.98 0.42 11.32
C GLU A 86 -4.62 1.07 12.55
N ALA A 87 -4.20 2.28 12.92
CA ALA A 87 -4.77 3.03 14.03
C ALA A 87 -6.26 3.35 13.83
N LEU A 88 -6.64 3.82 12.64
CA LEU A 88 -8.03 4.13 12.29
C LEU A 88 -8.90 2.87 12.28
N ARG A 89 -8.38 1.74 11.79
CA ARG A 89 -9.09 0.45 11.82
C ARG A 89 -9.27 -0.09 13.23
N ALA A 90 -8.28 0.08 14.11
CA ALA A 90 -8.42 -0.27 15.52
C ALA A 90 -9.53 0.57 16.19
N HIS A 91 -9.57 1.87 15.89
CA HIS A 91 -10.62 2.77 16.39
C HIS A 91 -12.01 2.39 15.84
N LEU A 92 -12.12 2.11 14.54
CA LEU A 92 -13.36 1.62 13.92
C LEU A 92 -13.85 0.32 14.58
N THR A 93 -12.94 -0.60 14.87
CA THR A 93 -13.26 -1.85 15.55
C THR A 93 -13.83 -1.59 16.94
N SER A 94 -13.23 -0.71 17.74
CA SER A 94 -13.76 -0.31 19.04
C SER A 94 -15.16 0.30 18.88
N ARG A 95 -15.32 1.24 17.95
CA ARG A 95 -16.56 1.97 17.72
C ARG A 95 -17.71 1.06 17.32
N ILE A 96 -17.48 0.05 16.46
CA ILE A 96 -18.51 -0.92 16.04
C ILE A 96 -19.09 -1.68 17.24
N HIS A 97 -18.28 -2.03 18.24
CA HIS A 97 -18.75 -2.77 19.41
C HIS A 97 -19.65 -1.93 20.33
N GLU A 98 -19.47 -0.62 20.31
CA GLU A 98 -20.25 0.34 21.11
C GLU A 98 -21.55 0.78 20.39
N LEU A 99 -21.64 0.57 19.07
CA LEU A 99 -22.75 1.06 18.26
C LEU A 99 -23.97 0.12 18.27
N PRO A 100 -25.17 0.63 18.63
CA PRO A 100 -26.40 -0.12 18.44
C PRO A 100 -26.69 -0.32 16.95
N ALA A 101 -27.64 -1.22 16.64
CA ALA A 101 -28.15 -1.32 15.28
C ALA A 101 -28.76 0.03 14.87
N GLY A 102 -28.36 0.55 13.71
CA GLY A 102 -28.75 1.87 13.25
C GLY A 102 -27.96 2.34 12.03
N PRO A 103 -28.27 3.55 11.53
CA PRO A 103 -27.72 4.07 10.28
C PRO A 103 -26.19 4.21 10.29
N GLU A 104 -25.59 4.53 11.44
CA GLU A 104 -24.13 4.60 11.58
C GLU A 104 -23.47 3.22 11.37
N ARG A 105 -24.07 2.16 11.93
CA ARG A 105 -23.57 0.79 11.76
C ARG A 105 -23.75 0.28 10.33
N GLU A 106 -24.82 0.70 9.66
CA GLU A 106 -25.04 0.42 8.23
C GLU A 106 -24.02 1.12 7.34
N ALA A 107 -23.71 2.38 7.62
CA ALA A 107 -22.69 3.16 6.90
C ALA A 107 -21.31 2.49 7.01
N ILE A 108 -20.92 2.06 8.22
CA ILE A 108 -19.68 1.30 8.44
C ILE A 108 -19.70 -0.02 7.65
N GLY A 109 -20.82 -0.76 7.67
CA GLY A 109 -20.94 -2.00 6.90
C GLY A 109 -20.84 -1.80 5.39
N ALA A 110 -21.44 -0.72 4.86
CA ALA A 110 -21.32 -0.35 3.45
C ALA A 110 -19.88 0.02 3.07
N TYR A 111 -19.21 0.77 3.93
CA TYR A 111 -17.80 1.11 3.77
C TYR A 111 -16.90 -0.13 3.72
N LEU A 112 -17.02 -1.05 4.67
CA LEU A 112 -16.20 -2.27 4.72
C LEU A 112 -16.40 -3.14 3.47
N ARG A 113 -17.64 -3.25 2.97
CA ARG A 113 -17.92 -3.96 1.70
C ARG A 113 -17.29 -3.28 0.50
N ALA A 114 -17.35 -1.95 0.42
CA ALA A 114 -16.72 -1.20 -0.66
C ALA A 114 -15.19 -1.34 -0.65
N ARG A 115 -14.58 -1.31 0.55
CA ARG A 115 -13.13 -1.47 0.74
C ARG A 115 -12.62 -2.81 0.20
N LEU A 116 -13.32 -3.91 0.46
CA LEU A 116 -12.95 -5.25 -0.03
C LEU A 116 -12.83 -5.35 -1.56
N VAL A 117 -13.53 -4.50 -2.31
CA VAL A 117 -13.52 -4.52 -3.78
C VAL A 117 -12.28 -3.82 -4.35
N VAL A 118 -11.70 -2.87 -3.61
CA VAL A 118 -10.64 -1.97 -4.10
C VAL A 118 -9.30 -2.13 -3.37
N ASP A 119 -9.24 -2.98 -2.33
CA ASP A 119 -8.01 -3.29 -1.60
C ASP A 119 -7.00 -3.98 -2.54
N PRO A 120 -5.80 -3.43 -2.74
CA PRO A 120 -4.79 -4.01 -3.65
C PRO A 120 -4.07 -5.24 -3.07
N THR A 121 -4.34 -5.63 -1.82
CA THR A 121 -3.71 -6.79 -1.13
C THR A 121 -4.45 -8.10 -1.37
#